data_AF-A0A1F8V7V9-F1
#
_entry.id   AF-A0A1F8V7V9-F1
#
_cell.length_a   1.000
_cell.length_b   1.000
_cell.length_c   1.000
_cell.angle_alpha   90.00
_cell.angle_beta   90.00
_cell.angle_gamma   90.00
#
_symmetry.space_group_name_H-M   'P 1'
#
loop_
_entity.id
_entity.type
_entity.pdbx_description
1 polymer ?
#
loop_
_entity_poly.entity_id
_entity_poly.type
_entity_poly.pdbx_seq_one_letter_code
_entity_poly.pdbx_strand_id
1 'polypeptide(L)'
;MNDQNKQVGDEYQYPGEEYVVEPSAQPTEEEAPVKKSPEQPAWKKFVSNNRRKLLVVLVIMIVLVVFQIMKHKENNKVIMQAPEQPAPTQTLPTQQPSQDQALLQQSLASIQQNGDANAQEISLLKSQVDDMRAQMQQANETNDQLKQAMVLLLQELRNVNENIKVNVSQKSGPPQPVLVYSVRAIVDGRAWILGSNGLAISVTVGDPIPGYGNVTGIYPGRGLITTNTGKDIRLGQNDF
;
A
#
# COMPACT_ATOMS: atom_id res chain seq x y z
N MET A 1 -19.44 88.33 0.40
CA MET A 1 -19.80 88.04 -1.00
C MET A 1 -19.04 86.78 -1.40
N ASN A 2 -19.69 85.61 -1.42
CA ASN A 2 -20.25 84.96 -2.62
C ASN A 2 -19.13 84.25 -3.42
N ASP A 3 -19.19 82.97 -3.81
CA ASP A 3 -20.32 82.07 -4.05
C ASP A 3 -19.87 80.60 -3.96
N GLN A 4 -20.82 79.71 -3.66
CA GLN A 4 -20.75 78.28 -3.87
C GLN A 4 -20.82 77.98 -5.38
N ASN A 5 -20.10 76.96 -5.89
CA ASN A 5 -20.72 76.06 -6.87
C ASN A 5 -20.05 74.67 -6.88
N LYS A 6 -20.88 73.70 -7.22
CA LYS A 6 -20.84 72.26 -7.00
C LYS A 6 -20.91 71.58 -8.38
N GLN A 7 -20.68 70.26 -8.41
CA GLN A 7 -21.08 69.26 -9.43
C GLN A 7 -20.04 68.98 -10.55
N VAL A 8 -19.51 67.75 -10.71
CA VAL A 8 -20.08 66.41 -11.08
C VAL A 8 -20.13 66.21 -12.61
N GLY A 9 -19.67 65.02 -13.07
CA GLY A 9 -19.88 64.47 -14.43
C GLY A 9 -18.53 64.25 -15.14
N ASP A 10 -17.98 63.04 -15.14
CA ASP A 10 -18.27 61.91 -16.05
C ASP A 10 -17.82 62.20 -17.48
N GLU A 11 -16.78 61.50 -17.98
CA GLU A 11 -16.79 60.85 -19.31
C GLU A 11 -15.52 60.00 -19.50
N TYR A 12 -15.58 58.71 -19.16
CA TYR A 12 -14.58 57.74 -19.61
C TYR A 12 -14.99 57.27 -21.01
N GLN A 13 -14.26 57.75 -22.02
CA GLN A 13 -14.49 57.49 -23.42
C GLN A 13 -13.83 56.17 -23.82
N TYR A 14 -14.64 55.16 -24.16
CA TYR A 14 -14.18 53.94 -24.83
C TYR A 14 -13.99 54.24 -26.32
N PRO A 15 -12.80 54.00 -26.92
CA PRO A 15 -12.70 53.94 -28.37
C PRO A 15 -13.38 52.66 -28.86
N GLY A 16 -14.47 52.86 -29.61
CA GLY A 16 -15.11 51.79 -30.37
C GLY A 16 -14.33 51.53 -31.65
N GLU A 17 -13.92 50.28 -31.81
CA GLU A 17 -13.48 49.69 -33.07
C GLU A 17 -13.92 48.21 -33.01
N GLU A 18 -14.48 47.56 -34.01
CA GLU A 18 -15.11 47.91 -35.27
C GLU A 18 -15.70 46.56 -35.70
N TYR A 19 -17.03 46.48 -35.79
CA TYR A 19 -17.73 45.25 -36.18
C TYR A 19 -17.63 45.12 -37.70
N VAL A 20 -16.72 44.28 -38.20
CA VAL A 20 -16.74 43.84 -39.60
C VAL A 20 -17.51 42.51 -39.68
N VAL A 21 -18.73 42.59 -40.18
CA VAL A 21 -19.54 41.45 -40.60
C VAL A 21 -19.38 41.32 -42.12
N GLU A 22 -18.77 40.23 -42.58
CA GLU A 22 -18.93 39.76 -43.97
C GLU A 22 -19.86 38.54 -44.00
N PRO A 23 -20.87 38.51 -44.87
CA PRO A 23 -21.78 37.38 -44.99
C PRO A 23 -21.41 36.42 -46.13
N SER A 24 -21.99 35.22 -46.02
CA SER A 24 -22.32 34.24 -47.07
C SER A 24 -21.18 33.47 -47.76
N ALA A 25 -21.10 32.16 -47.46
CA ALA A 25 -21.59 31.09 -48.35
C ALA A 25 -21.17 29.70 -47.84
N GLN A 26 -22.15 28.82 -47.57
CA GLN A 26 -21.99 27.36 -47.69
C GLN A 26 -21.93 27.01 -49.20
N PRO A 27 -21.35 25.88 -49.67
CA PRO A 27 -21.62 24.54 -49.10
C PRO A 27 -20.54 23.43 -49.28
N THR A 28 -20.84 22.26 -48.68
CA THR A 28 -20.52 20.90 -49.15
C THR A 28 -19.21 20.21 -48.73
N GLU A 29 -19.39 18.99 -48.19
CA GLU A 29 -18.52 17.79 -48.14
C GLU A 29 -17.10 17.88 -47.53
N GLU A 30 -16.84 17.08 -46.49
CA GLU A 30 -16.20 15.76 -46.64
C GLU A 30 -15.67 15.28 -45.27
N GLU A 31 -16.01 14.04 -44.92
CA GLU A 31 -15.63 13.38 -43.68
C GLU A 31 -14.11 13.21 -43.57
N ALA A 32 -13.52 13.63 -42.45
CA ALA A 32 -12.20 13.17 -42.02
C ALA A 32 -12.26 12.74 -40.55
N PRO A 33 -11.92 11.47 -40.23
CA PRO A 33 -12.03 10.97 -38.87
C PRO A 33 -10.96 11.59 -37.97
N VAL A 34 -11.42 12.22 -36.89
CA VAL A 34 -10.60 12.65 -35.76
C VAL A 34 -9.83 11.44 -35.22
N LYS A 35 -8.52 11.41 -35.47
CA LYS A 35 -7.57 10.47 -34.87
C LYS A 35 -7.67 10.58 -33.35
N LYS A 36 -8.38 9.62 -32.72
CA LYS A 36 -8.30 9.37 -31.29
C LYS A 36 -6.85 9.08 -30.94
N SER A 37 -6.24 10.02 -30.22
CA SER A 37 -4.94 9.84 -29.58
C SER A 37 -4.99 8.56 -28.73
N PRO A 38 -4.02 7.63 -28.85
CA PRO A 38 -4.06 6.38 -28.12
C PRO A 38 -4.03 6.68 -26.63
N GLU A 39 -5.13 6.32 -25.95
CA GLU A 39 -5.22 6.30 -24.50
C GLU A 39 -4.03 5.51 -23.98
N GLN A 40 -3.12 6.21 -23.30
CA GLN A 40 -2.03 5.54 -22.63
C GLN A 40 -2.62 4.60 -21.58
N PRO A 41 -2.26 3.32 -21.59
CA PRO A 41 -2.93 2.34 -20.77
C PRO A 41 -2.66 2.64 -19.29
N ALA A 42 -3.75 2.74 -18.52
CA ALA A 42 -3.78 3.26 -17.15
C ALA A 42 -2.82 2.54 -16.17
N TRP A 43 -2.31 1.35 -16.53
CA TRP A 43 -1.33 0.63 -15.73
C TRP A 43 0.01 1.37 -15.59
N LYS A 44 0.41 2.22 -16.55
CA LYS A 44 1.68 2.96 -16.45
C LYS A 44 1.71 3.97 -15.29
N LYS A 45 0.57 4.58 -14.94
CA LYS A 45 0.44 5.51 -13.80
C LYS A 45 0.39 4.75 -12.46
N PHE A 46 -0.13 3.52 -12.46
CA PHE A 46 -0.18 2.70 -11.26
C PHE A 46 1.20 2.12 -10.89
N VAL A 47 2.04 1.82 -11.89
CA VAL A 47 3.40 1.30 -11.68
C VAL A 47 4.36 2.36 -11.14
N SER A 48 4.22 3.64 -11.51
CA SER A 48 5.16 4.69 -11.08
C SER A 48 5.03 5.07 -9.59
N ASN A 49 3.81 5.18 -9.06
CA ASN A 49 3.61 5.59 -7.67
C ASN A 49 3.92 4.50 -6.63
N ASN A 50 3.98 3.24 -7.07
CA ASN A 50 4.17 2.09 -6.18
C ASN A 50 5.44 1.28 -6.49
N ARG A 51 6.43 1.84 -7.23
CA ARG A 51 7.65 1.11 -7.64
C ARG A 51 8.36 0.40 -6.49
N ARG A 52 8.42 1.03 -5.30
CA ARG A 52 9.04 0.40 -4.11
C ARG A 52 8.24 -0.80 -3.61
N LYS A 53 6.91 -0.69 -3.55
CA LYS A 53 6.03 -1.81 -3.14
C LYS A 53 6.05 -2.95 -4.16
N LEU A 54 6.08 -2.62 -5.45
CA LEU A 54 6.14 -3.59 -6.53
C LEU A 54 7.47 -4.36 -6.54
N LEU A 55 8.60 -3.68 -6.26
CA LEU A 55 9.89 -4.34 -6.06
C LEU A 55 9.86 -5.33 -4.89
N VAL A 56 9.28 -4.95 -3.75
CA VAL A 56 9.16 -5.84 -2.59
C VAL A 56 8.30 -7.06 -2.91
N VAL A 57 7.16 -6.88 -3.58
CA VAL A 57 6.30 -8.00 -4.03
C VAL A 57 7.03 -8.91 -5.02
N LEU A 58 7.80 -8.35 -5.95
CA LEU A 58 8.56 -9.12 -6.93
C LEU A 58 9.68 -9.94 -6.27
N VAL A 59 10.37 -9.39 -5.26
CA VAL A 59 11.36 -10.12 -4.47
C VAL A 59 10.71 -11.28 -3.70
N ILE A 60 9.56 -11.04 -3.07
CA ILE A 60 8.81 -12.10 -2.36
C ILE A 60 8.39 -13.23 -3.32
N MET A 61 7.90 -12.88 -4.51
CA MET A 61 7.56 -13.85 -5.56
C MET A 61 8.77 -14.70 -5.98
N ILE A 62 9.93 -14.08 -6.19
CA ILE A 62 11.16 -14.81 -6.54
C ILE A 62 11.57 -15.78 -5.43
N VAL A 63 11.50 -15.35 -4.16
CA VAL A 63 11.82 -16.21 -3.01
C VAL A 63 10.87 -17.42 -2.94
N LEU A 64 9.57 -17.22 -3.16
CA LEU A 64 8.59 -18.30 -3.17
C LEU A 64 8.85 -19.32 -4.29
N VAL A 65 9.22 -18.86 -5.48
CA VAL A 65 9.56 -19.73 -6.62
C VAL A 65 10.83 -20.54 -6.35
N VAL A 66 11.88 -19.92 -5.80
CA VAL A 66 13.11 -20.63 -5.41
C VAL A 66 12.82 -21.69 -4.34
N PHE A 67 11.99 -21.34 -3.35
CA PHE A 67 11.60 -22.26 -2.28
C PHE A 67 10.78 -23.44 -2.81
N GLN A 68 9.90 -23.19 -3.79
CA GLN A 68 9.10 -24.24 -4.44
C GLN A 68 9.97 -25.21 -5.24
N ILE A 69 11.00 -24.72 -5.93
CA ILE A 69 11.96 -25.53 -6.69
C ILE A 69 12.85 -26.36 -5.74
N MET A 70 13.27 -25.80 -4.60
CA MET A 70 14.04 -26.55 -3.60
C MET A 70 13.21 -27.68 -2.98
N LYS A 71 11.95 -27.43 -2.62
CA LYS A 71 11.06 -28.48 -2.08
C LYS A 71 10.78 -29.63 -3.05
N HIS A 72 10.85 -29.39 -4.36
CA HIS A 72 10.68 -30.47 -5.36
C HIS A 72 11.93 -31.32 -5.58
N LYS A 73 13.10 -30.95 -5.04
CA LYS A 73 14.36 -31.68 -5.27
C LYS A 73 14.70 -32.74 -4.21
N GLU A 74 13.96 -32.83 -3.10
CA GLU A 74 14.28 -33.76 -2.00
C GLU A 74 13.67 -35.17 -2.14
N ASN A 75 12.88 -35.45 -3.18
CA ASN A 75 12.21 -36.75 -3.36
C ASN A 75 12.90 -37.74 -4.30
N ASN A 76 14.19 -37.57 -4.64
CA ASN A 76 14.84 -38.52 -5.56
C ASN A 76 16.28 -38.88 -5.15
N LYS A 77 16.41 -39.93 -4.33
CA LYS A 77 17.23 -41.14 -4.57
C LYS A 77 17.45 -41.92 -3.26
N VAL A 78 16.64 -42.94 -3.04
CA VAL A 78 17.02 -44.09 -2.21
C VAL A 78 17.42 -45.20 -3.19
N ILE A 79 18.73 -45.40 -3.37
CA ILE A 79 19.26 -46.55 -4.10
C ILE A 79 19.44 -47.66 -3.06
N MET A 80 18.58 -48.68 -3.17
CA MET A 80 18.66 -49.94 -2.45
C MET A 80 19.92 -50.70 -2.90
N GLN A 81 20.83 -50.94 -1.97
CA GLN A 81 22.04 -51.74 -2.18
C GLN A 81 21.68 -53.22 -1.91
N ALA A 82 21.94 -54.08 -2.90
CA ALA A 82 21.68 -55.51 -2.87
C ALA A 82 22.71 -56.27 -1.98
N PRO A 83 22.33 -57.41 -1.37
CA PRO A 83 23.27 -58.25 -0.64
C PRO A 83 23.99 -59.21 -1.60
N GLU A 84 25.33 -59.12 -1.67
CA GLU A 84 26.18 -60.13 -2.31
C GLU A 84 26.98 -60.92 -1.25
N GLN A 85 26.86 -62.24 -1.35
CA GLN A 85 27.73 -63.31 -0.84
C GLN A 85 27.85 -64.33 -2.01
N PRO A 86 28.88 -65.19 -2.17
CA PRO A 86 29.99 -65.55 -1.25
C PRO A 86 31.42 -65.83 -1.85
N ALA A 87 32.45 -65.79 -0.97
CA ALA A 87 33.72 -66.59 -0.89
C ALA A 87 34.75 -66.59 -2.08
N PRO A 88 36.03 -67.07 -1.95
CA PRO A 88 36.76 -67.67 -0.82
C PRO A 88 38.20 -67.14 -0.52
N THR A 89 38.66 -67.51 0.68
CA THR A 89 40.02 -67.81 1.21
C THR A 89 41.27 -67.55 0.35
N GLN A 90 42.26 -66.82 0.91
CA GLN A 90 43.71 -67.04 0.67
C GLN A 90 44.60 -66.58 1.84
N THR A 91 45.15 -67.59 2.53
CA THR A 91 46.51 -67.78 3.09
C THR A 91 47.27 -66.70 3.89
N LEU A 92 47.61 -67.09 5.13
CA LEU A 92 48.58 -66.51 6.09
C LEU A 92 49.99 -66.30 5.50
N PRO A 93 50.74 -65.34 6.08
CA PRO A 93 51.95 -65.71 6.81
C PRO A 93 51.96 -65.21 8.27
N THR A 94 52.52 -66.06 9.12
CA THR A 94 52.72 -65.94 10.56
C THR A 94 53.83 -64.93 10.91
N GLN A 95 53.66 -64.23 12.05
CA GLN A 95 54.64 -63.50 12.89
C GLN A 95 54.58 -61.94 12.85
N GLN A 96 53.82 -61.34 13.79
CA GLN A 96 54.34 -60.33 14.76
C GLN A 96 53.26 -60.01 15.84
N PRO A 97 53.36 -60.50 17.10
CA PRO A 97 52.26 -60.38 18.08
C PRO A 97 52.05 -59.00 18.74
N SER A 98 52.87 -57.99 18.44
CA SER A 98 52.96 -56.79 19.30
C SER A 98 52.32 -55.52 18.72
N GLN A 99 52.18 -55.44 17.39
CA GLN A 99 51.78 -54.19 16.71
C GLN A 99 50.26 -54.10 16.50
N ASP A 100 49.59 -55.23 16.26
CA ASP A 100 48.14 -55.29 16.09
C ASP A 100 47.38 -54.96 17.38
N GLN A 101 47.93 -55.29 18.54
CA GLN A 101 47.28 -55.03 19.82
C GLN A 101 47.23 -53.53 20.15
N ALA A 102 48.27 -52.78 19.77
CA ALA A 102 48.29 -51.32 19.91
C ALA A 102 47.32 -50.62 18.94
N LEU A 103 47.24 -51.10 17.69
CA LEU A 103 46.30 -50.58 16.69
C LEU A 103 44.85 -50.82 17.11
N LEU A 104 44.55 -51.98 17.68
CA LEU A 104 43.22 -52.34 18.15
C LEU A 104 42.80 -51.52 19.38
N GLN A 105 43.75 -51.20 20.25
CA GLN A 105 43.52 -50.33 21.41
C GLN A 105 43.27 -48.86 20.99
N GLN A 106 43.98 -48.40 19.95
CA GLN A 106 43.73 -47.09 19.34
C GLN A 106 42.38 -47.01 18.62
N SER A 107 41.98 -48.08 17.93
CA SER A 107 40.66 -48.23 17.30
C SER A 107 39.54 -48.13 18.35
N LEU A 108 39.65 -48.86 19.46
CA LEU A 108 38.68 -48.81 20.56
C LEU A 108 38.54 -47.40 21.16
N ALA A 109 39.66 -46.71 21.40
CA ALA A 109 39.64 -45.34 21.89
C ALA A 109 38.94 -44.39 20.91
N SER A 110 39.16 -44.54 19.60
CA SER A 110 38.51 -43.70 18.58
C SER A 110 37.01 -43.98 18.45
N ILE A 111 36.59 -45.25 18.57
CA ILE A 111 35.17 -45.63 18.58
C ILE A 111 34.48 -45.06 19.82
N GLN A 112 35.15 -45.11 20.98
CA GLN A 112 34.60 -44.59 22.23
C GLN A 112 34.47 -43.06 22.19
N GLN A 113 35.49 -42.36 21.65
CA GLN A 113 35.44 -40.92 21.43
C GLN A 113 34.33 -40.51 20.44
N ASN A 114 34.13 -41.27 19.36
CA ASN A 114 33.03 -41.04 18.42
C ASN A 114 31.66 -41.35 19.04
N GLY A 115 31.59 -42.33 19.96
CA GLY A 115 30.38 -42.63 20.72
C GLY A 115 29.94 -41.45 21.60
N ASP A 116 30.89 -40.81 22.29
CA ASP A 116 30.62 -39.63 23.11
C ASP A 116 30.21 -38.42 22.27
N ALA A 117 30.86 -38.20 21.12
CA ALA A 117 30.48 -37.14 20.19
C ALA A 117 29.06 -37.34 19.63
N ASN A 118 28.72 -38.56 19.21
CA ASN A 118 27.38 -38.89 18.75
C ASN A 118 26.32 -38.73 19.85
N ALA A 119 26.64 -39.10 21.09
CA ALA A 119 25.72 -38.90 22.22
C ALA A 119 25.41 -37.41 22.46
N GLN A 120 26.41 -36.53 22.29
CA GLN A 120 26.22 -35.08 22.38
C GLN A 120 25.37 -34.54 21.23
N GLU A 121 25.61 -34.98 19.99
CA GLU A 121 24.80 -34.60 18.83
C GLU A 121 23.34 -35.03 19.00
N ILE A 122 23.09 -36.25 19.48
CA ILE A 122 21.74 -36.75 19.76
C ILE A 122 21.06 -35.91 20.84
N SER A 123 21.80 -35.51 21.89
CA SER A 123 21.25 -34.64 22.92
C SER A 123 20.89 -33.25 22.39
N LEU A 124 21.69 -32.70 21.48
CA LEU A 124 21.42 -31.41 20.82
C LEU A 124 20.20 -31.52 19.91
N LEU A 125 20.12 -32.55 19.07
CA LEU A 125 18.98 -32.83 18.20
C LEU A 125 17.69 -33.00 19.01
N LYS A 126 17.76 -33.71 20.15
CA LYS A 126 16.62 -33.86 21.06
C LYS A 126 16.15 -32.51 21.59
N SER A 127 17.07 -31.67 22.07
CA SER A 127 16.74 -30.31 22.51
C SER A 127 16.14 -29.46 21.39
N GLN A 128 16.65 -29.60 20.15
CA GLN A 128 16.13 -28.86 19.00
C GLN A 128 14.72 -29.30 18.61
N VAL A 129 14.43 -30.60 18.70
CA VAL A 129 13.08 -31.14 18.45
C VAL A 129 12.10 -30.68 19.53
N ASP A 130 12.52 -30.64 20.79
CA ASP A 130 11.70 -30.15 21.90
C ASP A 130 11.39 -28.64 21.75
N ASP A 131 12.38 -27.84 21.34
CA ASP A 131 12.18 -26.41 21.06
C ASP A 131 11.25 -26.18 19.85
N MET A 132 11.46 -26.94 18.77
CA MET A 132 10.58 -26.86 17.59
C MET A 132 9.14 -27.28 17.92
N ARG A 133 8.95 -28.26 18.80
CA ARG A 133 7.63 -28.66 19.29
C ARG A 133 6.97 -27.55 20.12
N ALA A 134 7.72 -26.87 20.98
CA ALA A 134 7.24 -25.73 21.74
C ALA A 134 6.85 -24.57 20.81
N GLN A 135 7.69 -24.24 19.82
CA GLN A 135 7.39 -23.21 18.81
C GLN A 135 6.13 -23.56 18.00
N MET A 136 5.93 -24.83 17.63
CA MET A 136 4.73 -25.27 16.91
C MET A 136 3.46 -25.13 17.76
N GLN A 137 3.53 -25.42 19.05
CA GLN A 137 2.41 -25.21 19.98
C GLN A 137 2.08 -23.72 20.11
N GLN A 138 3.10 -22.86 20.29
CA GLN A 138 2.92 -21.41 20.34
C GLN A 138 2.34 -20.85 19.03
N ALA A 139 2.77 -21.35 17.88
CA ALA A 139 2.22 -20.96 16.58
C ALA A 139 0.75 -21.35 16.43
N ASN A 140 0.33 -22.51 16.96
CA ASN A 140 -1.07 -22.90 16.97
C ASN A 140 -1.92 -22.01 17.87
N GLU A 141 -1.44 -21.69 19.07
CA GLU A 141 -2.14 -20.79 20.00
C GLU A 141 -2.33 -19.39 19.41
N THR A 142 -1.29 -18.83 18.80
CA THR A 142 -1.36 -17.52 18.13
C THR A 142 -2.30 -17.53 16.92
N ASN A 143 -2.35 -18.63 16.17
CA ASN A 143 -3.29 -18.78 15.05
C ASN A 143 -4.74 -18.82 15.55
N ASP A 144 -5.02 -19.50 16.66
CA ASP A 144 -6.36 -19.54 17.24
C ASP A 144 -6.78 -18.19 17.84
N GLN A 145 -5.86 -17.47 18.48
CA GLN A 145 -6.09 -16.09 18.91
C GLN A 145 -6.43 -15.17 17.72
N LEU A 146 -5.69 -15.30 16.62
CA LEU A 146 -5.92 -14.50 15.41
C LEU A 146 -7.31 -14.78 14.81
N LYS A 147 -7.73 -16.05 14.76
CA LYS A 147 -9.08 -16.43 14.31
C LYS A 147 -10.16 -15.79 15.19
N GLN A 148 -9.99 -15.83 16.51
CA GLN A 148 -10.95 -15.21 17.44
C GLN A 148 -11.01 -13.69 17.25
N ALA A 149 -9.87 -13.02 17.13
CA ALA A 149 -9.80 -11.59 16.86
C ALA A 149 -10.50 -11.22 15.55
N MET A 150 -10.34 -12.03 14.50
CA MET A 150 -11.02 -11.81 13.22
C MET A 150 -12.54 -11.94 13.33
N VAL A 151 -13.04 -12.90 14.10
CA VAL A 151 -14.48 -13.05 14.37
C VAL A 151 -15.03 -11.85 15.13
N LEU A 152 -14.32 -11.37 16.15
CA LEU A 152 -14.71 -10.18 16.90
C LEU A 152 -14.75 -8.94 16.01
N LEU A 153 -13.74 -8.74 15.16
CA LEU A 153 -13.69 -7.63 14.22
C LEU A 153 -14.85 -7.67 13.21
N LEU A 154 -15.18 -8.86 12.69
CA LEU A 154 -16.34 -9.06 11.80
C LEU A 154 -17.66 -8.73 12.49
N GLN A 155 -17.78 -9.05 13.77
CA GLN A 155 -18.96 -8.72 14.57
C GLN A 155 -19.07 -7.21 14.81
N GLU A 156 -17.95 -6.56 15.13
CA GLU A 156 -17.89 -5.11 15.31
C GLU A 156 -18.23 -4.36 14.01
N LEU A 157 -17.72 -4.82 12.87
CA LEU A 157 -18.08 -4.27 11.55
C LEU A 157 -19.57 -4.40 11.24
N ARG A 158 -20.22 -5.51 11.62
CA ARG A 158 -21.67 -5.66 11.47
C ARG A 158 -22.43 -4.66 12.35
N ASN A 159 -22.04 -4.53 13.61
CA ASN A 159 -22.66 -3.58 14.54
C ASN A 159 -22.52 -2.13 14.03
N VAL A 160 -21.34 -1.73 13.53
CA VAL A 160 -21.14 -0.41 12.94
C VAL A 160 -22.04 -0.21 11.72
N ASN A 161 -22.15 -1.21 10.84
CA ASN A 161 -22.97 -1.10 9.63
C ASN A 161 -24.47 -1.01 9.94
N GLU A 162 -24.96 -1.72 10.96
CA GLU A 162 -26.36 -1.60 11.41
C GLU A 162 -26.65 -0.23 12.03
N ASN A 163 -25.74 0.28 12.87
CA ASN A 163 -25.85 1.63 13.44
C ASN A 163 -25.83 2.74 12.37
N ILE A 164 -25.09 2.54 11.27
CA ILE A 164 -25.12 3.46 10.13
C ILE A 164 -26.48 3.39 9.42
N LYS A 165 -27.01 2.20 9.10
CA LYS A 165 -28.30 2.06 8.40
C LYS A 165 -29.49 2.68 9.14
N VAL A 166 -29.49 2.65 10.47
CA VAL A 166 -30.55 3.29 11.29
C VAL A 166 -30.46 4.82 11.23
N ASN A 167 -29.27 5.40 11.05
CA ASN A 167 -29.08 6.85 10.97
C ASN A 167 -29.22 7.47 9.56
N VAL A 168 -29.17 6.69 8.47
CA VAL A 168 -29.38 7.20 7.09
C VAL A 168 -30.83 7.10 6.60
N SER A 169 -31.70 6.37 7.30
CA SER A 169 -33.10 6.17 6.86
C SER A 169 -34.07 7.28 7.31
N GLN A 170 -33.60 8.30 8.03
CA GLN A 170 -34.40 9.45 8.47
C GLN A 170 -33.79 10.80 8.05
N LYS A 171 -33.55 11.03 6.75
CA LYS A 171 -33.56 12.38 6.16
C LYS A 171 -33.44 12.35 4.63
N SER A 172 -34.39 11.71 3.93
CA SER A 172 -34.68 12.09 2.54
C SER A 172 -35.52 13.38 2.53
N GLY A 173 -34.91 14.46 3.02
CA GLY A 173 -35.40 15.80 2.71
C GLY A 173 -35.09 16.13 1.25
N PRO A 174 -35.76 17.14 0.66
CA PRO A 174 -35.44 17.63 -0.68
C PRO A 174 -33.92 17.93 -0.78
N PRO A 175 -33.30 17.70 -1.95
CA PRO A 175 -31.87 17.89 -2.13
C PRO A 175 -31.50 19.31 -1.68
N GLN A 176 -30.77 19.42 -0.58
CA GLN A 176 -30.30 20.71 -0.11
C GLN A 176 -29.37 21.30 -1.17
N PRO A 177 -29.45 22.61 -1.43
CA PRO A 177 -28.57 23.26 -2.39
C PRO A 177 -27.12 22.99 -1.99
N VAL A 178 -26.31 22.55 -2.95
CA VAL A 178 -24.89 22.28 -2.73
C VAL A 178 -24.24 23.61 -2.33
N LEU A 179 -23.82 23.70 -1.07
CA LEU A 179 -23.14 24.89 -0.56
C LEU A 179 -21.72 24.89 -1.14
N VAL A 180 -21.46 25.80 -2.05
CA VAL A 180 -20.15 25.95 -2.70
C VAL A 180 -19.42 27.10 -2.02
N TYR A 181 -18.15 26.93 -1.71
CA TYR A 181 -17.33 27.99 -1.12
C TYR A 181 -16.33 28.49 -2.15
N SER A 182 -16.02 29.78 -2.13
CA SER A 182 -14.93 30.39 -2.89
C SER A 182 -13.99 31.13 -1.93
N VAL A 183 -12.69 31.11 -2.21
CA VAL A 183 -11.74 31.89 -1.41
C VAL A 183 -11.89 33.37 -1.80
N ARG A 184 -11.99 34.25 -0.81
CA ARG A 184 -12.01 35.72 -0.97
C ARG A 184 -10.64 36.33 -0.70
N ALA A 185 -9.99 35.86 0.35
CA ALA A 185 -8.66 36.33 0.75
C ALA A 185 -7.94 35.24 1.56
N ILE A 186 -6.61 35.20 1.46
CA ILE A 186 -5.76 34.36 2.31
C ILE A 186 -4.67 35.26 2.88
N VAL A 187 -4.50 35.19 4.20
CA VAL A 187 -3.37 35.73 4.94
C VAL A 187 -2.68 34.54 5.61
N ASP A 188 -1.38 34.63 5.87
CA ASP A 188 -0.60 33.53 6.43
C ASP A 188 -1.30 32.89 7.65
N GLY A 189 -1.73 31.64 7.48
CA GLY A 189 -2.44 30.85 8.50
C GLY A 189 -3.96 31.06 8.61
N ARG A 190 -4.56 32.00 7.87
CA ARG A 190 -6.00 32.31 7.93
C ARG A 190 -6.58 32.59 6.55
N ALA A 191 -7.68 31.94 6.21
CA ALA A 191 -8.41 32.20 4.98
C ALA A 191 -9.80 32.77 5.26
N TRP A 192 -10.26 33.67 4.40
CA TRP A 192 -11.65 34.11 4.31
C TRP A 192 -12.28 33.45 3.10
N ILE A 193 -13.32 32.66 3.35
CA ILE A 193 -14.10 31.99 2.32
C ILE A 193 -15.54 32.50 2.33
N LEU A 194 -16.12 32.59 1.14
CA LEU A 194 -17.49 33.03 0.91
C LEU A 194 -18.30 31.82 0.45
N GLY A 195 -19.35 31.47 1.20
CA GLY A 195 -20.30 30.45 0.77
C GLY A 195 -21.24 30.97 -0.32
N SER A 196 -21.85 30.07 -1.09
CA SER A 196 -22.87 30.39 -2.11
C SER A 196 -24.13 31.03 -1.51
N ASN A 197 -24.30 30.97 -0.19
CA ASN A 197 -25.30 31.69 0.58
C ASN A 197 -24.90 33.16 0.89
N GLY A 198 -23.74 33.63 0.42
CA GLY A 198 -23.21 34.97 0.70
C GLY A 198 -22.57 35.12 2.08
N LEU A 199 -22.48 34.05 2.88
CA LEU A 199 -21.89 34.10 4.22
C LEU A 199 -20.37 33.98 4.14
N ALA A 200 -19.66 34.96 4.69
CA ALA A 200 -18.21 34.95 4.80
C ALA A 200 -17.78 34.33 6.14
N ILE A 201 -16.98 33.26 6.10
CA ILE A 201 -16.35 32.68 7.29
C ILE A 201 -14.83 32.80 7.20
N SER A 202 -14.21 33.02 8.36
CA SER A 202 -12.77 32.94 8.52
C SER A 202 -12.40 31.58 9.08
N VAL A 203 -11.44 30.91 8.44
CA VAL A 203 -11.01 29.56 8.80
C VAL A 203 -9.50 29.48 8.93
N THR A 204 -9.05 28.65 9.86
CA THR A 204 -7.66 28.28 10.11
C THR A 204 -7.47 26.78 9.93
N VAL A 205 -6.22 26.30 9.94
CA VAL A 205 -5.94 24.86 9.82
C VAL A 205 -6.54 24.12 11.02
N GLY A 206 -7.37 23.12 10.74
CA GLY A 206 -8.14 22.36 11.73
C GLY A 206 -9.60 22.78 11.87
N ASP A 207 -9.98 23.97 11.39
CA ASP A 207 -11.36 24.44 11.53
C ASP A 207 -12.33 23.66 10.61
N PRO A 208 -13.56 23.40 11.09
CA PRO A 208 -14.57 22.71 10.30
C PRO A 208 -15.26 23.65 9.31
N ILE A 209 -15.38 23.22 8.05
CA ILE A 209 -16.14 23.86 6.99
C ILE A 209 -17.38 23.00 6.67
N PRO A 210 -18.60 23.54 6.80
CA PRO A 210 -19.82 22.81 6.46
C PRO A 210 -19.77 22.24 5.04
N GLY A 211 -19.93 20.93 4.89
CA GLY A 211 -19.94 20.25 3.58
C GLY A 211 -18.55 19.96 2.96
N TYR A 212 -17.46 20.50 3.52
CA TYR A 212 -16.08 20.28 3.05
C TYR A 212 -15.19 19.59 4.10
N GLY A 213 -15.63 19.49 5.35
CA GLY A 213 -14.87 18.87 6.43
C GLY A 213 -13.84 19.82 7.05
N ASN A 214 -12.76 19.30 7.62
CA ASN A 214 -11.77 20.11 8.33
C ASN A 214 -10.67 20.59 7.38
N VAL A 215 -10.21 21.83 7.58
CA VAL A 215 -9.08 22.40 6.82
C VAL A 215 -7.79 21.65 7.17
N THR A 216 -7.14 21.07 6.16
CA THR A 216 -5.85 20.39 6.32
C THR A 216 -4.67 21.26 5.94
N GLY A 217 -4.87 22.25 5.08
CA GLY A 217 -3.82 23.15 4.63
C GLY A 217 -4.37 24.41 3.98
N ILE A 218 -3.67 25.51 4.20
CA ILE A 218 -3.94 26.82 3.59
C ILE A 218 -2.67 27.22 2.85
N TYR A 219 -2.79 27.45 1.53
CA TYR A 219 -1.67 27.78 0.66
C TYR A 219 -1.86 29.19 0.08
N PRO A 220 -1.30 30.24 0.73
CA PRO A 220 -1.45 31.63 0.28
C PRO A 220 -0.95 31.84 -1.14
N GLY A 221 0.23 31.29 -1.48
CA GLY A 221 0.83 31.43 -2.81
C GLY A 221 0.06 30.78 -3.96
N ARG A 222 -0.95 29.95 -3.65
CA ARG A 222 -1.81 29.30 -4.66
C ARG A 222 -3.29 29.70 -4.55
N GLY A 223 -3.66 30.51 -3.54
CA GLY A 223 -5.07 30.80 -3.28
C GLY A 223 -5.90 29.55 -3.01
N LEU A 224 -5.30 28.51 -2.40
CA LEU A 224 -5.88 27.17 -2.29
C LEU A 224 -6.03 26.73 -0.83
N ILE A 225 -7.19 26.18 -0.49
CA ILE A 225 -7.45 25.53 0.79
C ILE A 225 -7.76 24.06 0.50
N THR A 226 -7.05 23.16 1.18
CA THR A 226 -7.28 21.71 1.10
C THR A 226 -8.04 21.26 2.34
N THR A 227 -8.96 20.32 2.18
CA THR A 227 -9.70 19.72 3.30
C THR A 227 -9.47 18.22 3.43
N ASN A 228 -9.86 17.64 4.56
CA ASN A 228 -9.72 16.21 4.82
C ASN A 228 -10.63 15.34 3.92
N THR A 229 -11.66 15.92 3.32
CA THR A 229 -12.52 15.23 2.34
C THR A 229 -11.88 15.15 0.95
N GLY A 230 -10.72 15.79 0.74
CA GLY A 230 -10.05 15.87 -0.56
C GLY A 230 -10.66 16.91 -1.50
N LYS A 231 -11.56 17.77 -0.99
CA LYS A 231 -12.12 18.89 -1.74
C LYS A 231 -11.22 20.12 -1.58
N ASP A 232 -11.02 20.80 -2.69
CA ASP A 232 -10.15 21.95 -2.79
C ASP A 232 -10.97 23.22 -3.03
N ILE A 233 -10.72 24.27 -2.25
CA ILE A 233 -11.39 25.57 -2.40
C ILE A 233 -10.37 26.55 -2.97
N ARG A 234 -10.69 27.13 -4.13
CA ARG A 234 -9.80 28.02 -4.88
C ARG A 234 -10.28 29.47 -4.87
N LEU A 235 -9.32 30.39 -5.05
CA LEU A 235 -9.57 31.80 -5.30
C LEU A 235 -10.32 31.98 -6.64
N GLY A 236 -11.54 32.52 -6.59
CA GLY A 236 -12.28 33.00 -7.75
C GLY A 236 -12.73 31.96 -8.80
N GLN A 237 -12.72 30.66 -8.52
CA GLN A 237 -12.99 29.63 -9.52
C GLN A 237 -14.13 28.65 -9.22
N ASN A 238 -14.85 28.83 -8.11
CA ASN A 238 -15.95 27.92 -7.75
C ASN A 238 -17.33 28.46 -8.13
N ASP A 239 -17.41 29.38 -9.09
CA ASP A 239 -18.67 29.68 -9.77
C ASP A 239 -18.88 28.61 -10.87
N PHE A 240 -19.99 27.87 -10.75
CA PHE A 240 -20.53 26.80 -11.61
C PHE A 240 -20.18 25.35 -11.23
#